data_AF-A0A818C7Y7-F1
#
_entry.id   AF-A0A818C7Y7-F1
#
_cell.length_a   1.000
_cell.length_b   1.000
_cell.length_c   1.000
_cell.angle_alpha   90.00
_cell.angle_beta   90.00
_cell.angle_gamma   90.00
#
_symmetry.space_group_name_H-M   'P 1'
#
loop_
_entity.id
_entity.type
_entity.pdbx_description
1 polymer ?
#
loop_
_entity_poly.entity_id
_entity_poly.type
_entity_poly.pdbx_seq_one_letter_code
_entity_poly.pdbx_strand_id
1 'polypeptide(L)'
;MPSRFPPVLFCTPKELGGLGMLFMGRVFIPQSDLRWSKQTDVGITHFCSGMSHNEDQLIPNLYRYIMPREAEFIDSQRVWAEYALKRQEAITQNKRLTLEDLEDTWDRGIPRINTLFEKDRHVLAYDKGWRVRTDFKQYQILKQNPFWWTHQRHDGKSWNLNNYRTDMIQALDGVEGILEHTLFKGFVIEIVFSDVLTFSSLEQSMRWKKLTNAQRSGLNQIPNRRFTLWWSPTINRANIYVGFQVQLHLTGIFMHGKIPIHESVVTDLCQIFDQELDALEVETVSAFTNHDILLFVAYKWDISKPSLLADSKDVIDNTTSQKYWLDVQLHRGDYDSHDVERYARAKFLDYTTDNISIYPSVTGVMIGIDLAYNLHSAFGN
;
A
#
# COMPACT_ATOMS: atom_id res chain seq x y z
N MET A 1 4.41 18.97 -4.35
CA MET A 1 5.18 17.73 -4.64
C MET A 1 5.43 16.86 -3.40
N PRO A 2 5.84 17.39 -2.22
CA PRO A 2 6.05 16.57 -1.02
C PRO A 2 4.79 15.80 -0.56
N SER A 3 3.60 16.36 -0.79
CA SER A 3 2.31 15.74 -0.46
C SER A 3 2.00 14.46 -1.25
N ARG A 4 2.59 14.25 -2.43
CA ARG A 4 2.34 13.06 -3.28
C ARG A 4 3.22 11.87 -2.92
N PHE A 5 4.28 12.08 -2.14
CA PHE A 5 5.25 11.05 -1.77
C PHE A 5 5.38 10.97 -0.24
N PRO A 6 4.31 10.58 0.46
CA PRO A 6 4.37 10.37 1.90
C PRO A 6 5.34 9.23 2.26
N PRO A 7 5.85 9.20 3.50
CA PRO A 7 6.79 8.17 3.96
C PRO A 7 6.27 6.74 3.80
N VAL A 8 4.95 6.55 3.85
CA VAL A 8 4.28 5.26 3.65
C VAL A 8 4.67 4.59 2.32
N LEU A 9 4.86 5.34 1.22
CA LEU A 9 5.31 4.76 -0.06
C LEU A 9 6.68 4.07 0.05
N PHE A 10 7.58 4.68 0.82
CA PHE A 10 8.99 4.28 0.91
C PHE A 10 9.19 3.19 1.97
N CYS A 11 8.57 3.36 3.13
CA CYS A 11 8.85 2.55 4.31
C CYS A 11 7.99 1.28 4.38
N THR A 12 6.83 1.27 3.72
CA THR A 12 5.96 0.09 3.69
C THR A 12 6.72 -1.14 3.20
N PRO A 13 6.61 -2.30 3.88
CA PRO A 13 7.25 -3.54 3.44
C PRO A 13 6.89 -3.92 2.01
N LYS A 14 7.79 -4.62 1.33
CA LYS A 14 7.57 -5.06 -0.07
C LYS A 14 6.37 -5.99 -0.21
N GLU A 15 6.10 -6.76 0.83
CA GLU A 15 4.90 -7.59 0.93
C GLU A 15 3.65 -6.75 0.76
N LEU A 16 3.58 -5.53 1.34
CA LEU A 16 2.46 -4.58 1.24
C LEU A 16 2.54 -3.65 -0.01
N GLY A 17 3.42 -3.95 -0.97
CA GLY A 17 3.59 -3.18 -2.21
C GLY A 17 4.42 -1.90 -2.09
N GLY A 18 5.04 -1.66 -0.93
CA GLY A 18 5.99 -0.56 -0.73
C GLY A 18 7.41 -0.89 -1.19
N LEU A 19 8.33 0.08 -1.06
CA LEU A 19 9.74 -0.13 -1.41
C LEU A 19 10.53 -0.92 -0.35
N GLY A 20 10.03 -0.97 0.89
CA GLY A 20 10.71 -1.61 2.02
C GLY A 20 12.04 -0.93 2.39
N MET A 21 12.10 0.40 2.29
CA MET A 21 13.31 1.15 2.63
C MET A 21 13.55 1.10 4.15
N LEU A 22 14.79 0.77 4.52
CA LEU A 22 15.25 0.85 5.91
C LEU A 22 15.61 2.31 6.22
N PHE A 23 15.10 2.82 7.34
CA PHE A 23 15.23 4.22 7.75
C PHE A 23 16.26 4.36 8.88
N MET A 24 17.20 5.28 8.66
CA MET A 24 18.21 5.72 9.64
C MET A 24 18.29 7.26 9.73
N GLY A 25 17.56 7.99 8.87
CA GLY A 25 17.65 9.45 8.76
C GLY A 25 16.72 10.25 9.68
N ARG A 26 15.73 9.61 10.31
CA ARG A 26 14.81 10.24 11.27
C ARG A 26 15.38 10.20 12.67
N VAL A 27 16.50 10.89 12.85
CA VAL A 27 17.17 11.08 14.14
C VAL A 27 17.29 12.57 14.38
N PHE A 28 16.97 12.99 15.61
CA PHE A 28 17.32 14.31 16.09
C PHE A 28 18.84 14.41 16.18
N ILE A 29 19.43 15.22 15.30
CA ILE A 29 20.88 15.39 15.25
C ILE A 29 21.27 16.27 16.43
N PRO A 30 22.15 15.78 17.34
CA PRO A 30 22.68 16.59 18.42
C PRO A 30 23.35 17.84 17.85
N GLN A 31 22.84 19.01 18.20
CA GLN A 31 23.48 20.28 17.87
C GLN A 31 24.07 20.86 19.15
N SER A 32 25.36 20.62 19.35
CA SER A 32 26.16 21.43 20.27
C SER A 32 26.44 22.78 19.60
N ASP A 33 26.53 23.84 20.39
CA ASP A 33 26.88 25.17 19.90
C ASP A 33 28.17 25.13 19.06
N LEU A 34 28.04 25.36 17.75
CA LEU A 34 29.10 25.14 16.75
C LEU A 34 30.36 25.96 17.05
N ARG A 35 30.23 27.03 17.84
CA ARG A 35 31.29 27.94 18.24
C ARG A 35 32.23 27.38 19.33
N TRP A 36 31.82 26.34 20.07
CA TRP A 36 32.65 25.65 21.09
C TRP A 36 32.87 24.16 20.78
N SER A 37 32.57 23.71 19.57
CA SER A 37 32.52 22.30 19.14
C SER A 37 33.85 21.51 19.18
N LYS A 38 34.91 22.04 19.80
CA LYS A 38 36.04 21.22 20.24
C LYS A 38 35.63 20.48 21.51
N GLN A 39 35.07 19.29 21.32
CA GLN A 39 34.87 18.20 22.28
C GLN A 39 35.25 18.56 23.73
N THR A 40 34.30 19.17 24.44
CA THR A 40 34.26 19.14 25.90
C THR A 40 33.10 18.22 26.28
N ASP A 41 33.19 17.53 27.42
CA ASP A 41 32.17 16.60 27.94
C ASP A 41 30.85 17.30 28.35
N VAL A 42 30.62 18.52 27.87
CA VAL A 42 29.38 19.26 28.07
C VAL A 42 28.31 18.60 27.20
N GLY A 43 27.26 18.08 27.85
CA GLY A 43 26.18 17.33 27.21
C GLY A 43 25.43 18.08 26.10
N ILE A 44 24.54 17.35 25.41
CA ILE A 44 23.79 17.85 24.26
C ILE A 44 22.67 18.79 24.72
N THR A 45 22.67 20.04 24.25
CA THR A 45 21.68 21.07 24.64
C THR A 45 20.59 21.33 23.60
N HIS A 46 20.86 21.12 22.31
CA HIS A 46 19.90 21.32 21.23
C HIS A 46 19.87 20.13 20.26
N PHE A 47 18.75 20.01 19.55
CA PHE A 47 18.54 19.01 18.52
C PHE A 47 18.03 19.66 17.25
N CYS A 48 18.57 19.24 16.10
CA CYS A 48 18.06 19.60 14.79
C CYS A 48 17.25 18.42 14.22
N SER A 49 16.10 18.71 13.60
CA SER A 49 15.29 17.67 12.96
C SER A 49 15.97 17.20 11.67
N GLY A 50 16.19 15.88 11.54
CA GLY A 50 16.84 15.31 10.35
C GLY A 50 15.97 15.30 9.09
N MET A 51 14.65 15.08 9.23
CA MET A 51 13.69 15.05 8.11
C MET A 51 12.30 15.55 8.54
N SER A 52 11.54 16.10 7.60
CA SER A 52 10.14 16.52 7.84
C SER A 52 9.19 15.33 8.02
N HIS A 53 8.20 15.50 8.90
CA HIS A 53 7.15 14.52 9.18
C HIS A 53 5.88 15.21 9.73
N ASN A 54 4.76 14.49 9.70
CA ASN A 54 3.54 14.88 10.40
C ASN A 54 3.77 14.71 11.92
N GLU A 55 3.23 15.62 12.73
CA GLU A 55 3.67 15.90 14.10
C GLU A 55 3.66 14.69 15.07
N ASP A 56 2.87 13.64 14.80
CA ASP A 56 2.74 12.48 15.70
C ASP A 56 3.30 11.15 15.15
N GLN A 57 3.82 11.12 13.92
CA GLN A 57 4.23 9.86 13.28
C GLN A 57 5.71 9.51 13.53
N LEU A 58 5.96 8.65 14.52
CA LEU A 58 7.29 8.14 14.86
C LEU A 58 7.67 6.92 14.00
N ILE A 59 8.49 7.12 12.98
CA ILE A 59 9.04 6.02 12.18
C ILE A 59 10.19 5.33 12.94
N PRO A 60 10.17 3.99 13.04
CA PRO A 60 11.23 3.22 13.67
C PRO A 60 12.60 3.45 13.03
N ASN A 61 13.63 3.63 13.86
CA ASN A 61 15.01 3.77 13.42
C ASN A 61 15.74 2.41 13.45
N LEU A 62 16.43 2.06 12.36
CA LEU A 62 17.21 0.84 12.20
C LEU A 62 18.19 0.59 13.36
N TYR A 63 18.82 1.64 13.90
CA TYR A 63 19.80 1.50 14.99
C TYR A 63 19.23 0.82 16.24
N ARG A 64 17.94 1.01 16.53
CA ARG A 64 17.29 0.36 17.70
C ARG A 64 17.15 -1.16 17.55
N TYR A 65 17.23 -1.67 16.33
CA TYR A 65 17.03 -3.09 16.01
C TYR A 65 18.35 -3.82 15.72
N ILE A 66 19.49 -3.12 15.78
CA ILE A 66 20.81 -3.70 15.66
C ILE A 66 21.43 -3.74 17.06
N MET A 67 21.76 -4.95 17.52
CA MET A 67 22.44 -5.12 18.80
C MET A 67 23.83 -4.46 18.78
N PRO A 68 24.19 -3.66 19.80
CA PRO A 68 25.55 -3.15 19.94
C PRO A 68 26.56 -4.28 20.05
N ARG A 69 27.74 -4.11 19.44
CA ARG A 69 28.80 -5.14 19.43
C ARG A 69 29.25 -5.56 20.83
N GLU A 70 29.32 -4.62 21.76
CA GLU A 70 29.71 -4.91 23.15
C GLU A 70 28.72 -5.89 23.81
N ALA A 71 27.42 -5.60 23.69
CA ALA A 71 26.37 -6.49 24.17
C ALA A 71 26.44 -7.87 23.49
N GLU A 72 26.71 -7.90 22.18
CA GLU A 72 26.84 -9.14 21.41
C GLU A 72 28.04 -9.99 21.85
N PHE A 73 29.19 -9.37 22.17
CA PHE A 73 30.36 -10.09 22.68
C PHE A 73 30.13 -10.69 24.07
N ILE A 74 29.49 -9.93 24.96
CA ILE A 74 29.14 -10.40 26.30
C ILE A 74 28.14 -11.55 26.20
N ASP A 75 27.09 -11.39 25.41
CA ASP A 75 26.08 -12.44 25.22
C ASP A 75 26.69 -13.69 24.56
N SER A 76 27.63 -13.53 23.63
CA SER A 76 28.34 -14.64 23.00
C SER A 76 29.10 -15.51 24.00
N GLN A 77 29.85 -14.91 24.92
CA GLN A 77 30.59 -15.66 25.94
C GLN A 77 29.63 -16.47 26.82
N ARG A 78 28.53 -15.86 27.25
CA ARG A 78 27.48 -16.51 28.04
C ARG A 78 26.86 -17.69 27.29
N VAL A 79 26.41 -17.45 26.07
CA VAL A 79 25.70 -18.41 25.23
C VAL A 79 26.57 -19.61 24.88
N TRP A 80 27.85 -19.40 24.53
CA TRP A 80 28.77 -20.50 24.25
C TRP A 80 29.20 -21.29 25.49
N ALA A 81 29.31 -20.64 26.65
CA ALA A 81 29.56 -21.32 27.92
C ALA A 81 28.37 -22.21 28.31
N GLU A 82 27.15 -21.70 28.18
CA GLU A 82 25.92 -22.45 28.42
C GLU A 82 25.80 -23.65 27.47
N TYR A 83 26.06 -23.45 26.17
CA TYR A 83 26.07 -24.54 25.20
C TYR A 83 27.09 -25.63 25.54
N ALA A 84 28.30 -25.26 26.01
CA ALA A 84 29.31 -26.21 26.41
C ALA A 84 28.86 -27.10 27.59
N LEU A 85 28.19 -26.51 28.58
CA LEU A 85 27.60 -27.23 29.72
C LEU A 85 26.47 -28.16 29.26
N LYS A 86 25.49 -27.65 28.52
CA LYS A 86 24.36 -28.45 27.97
C LYS A 86 24.86 -29.62 27.13
N ARG A 87 25.91 -29.41 26.33
CA ARG A 87 26.55 -30.46 25.53
C ARG A 87 27.20 -31.52 26.42
N GLN A 88 27.89 -31.14 27.48
CA GLN A 88 28.51 -32.08 28.41
C GLN A 88 27.45 -32.90 29.15
N GLU A 89 26.39 -32.27 29.63
CA GLU A 89 25.25 -32.93 30.27
C GLU A 89 24.58 -33.93 29.33
N ALA A 90 24.30 -33.54 28.08
CA ALA A 90 23.73 -34.42 27.07
C ALA A 90 24.62 -35.65 26.82
N ILE A 91 25.94 -35.46 26.72
CA ILE A 91 26.89 -36.57 26.58
C ILE A 91 26.86 -37.50 27.80
N THR A 92 26.84 -36.95 29.03
CA THR A 92 26.75 -37.78 30.25
C THR A 92 25.44 -38.57 30.33
N GLN A 93 24.35 -38.02 29.80
CA GLN A 93 23.06 -38.68 29.71
C GLN A 93 22.92 -39.59 28.47
N ASN A 94 23.95 -39.72 27.64
CA ASN A 94 23.91 -40.40 26.33
C ASN A 94 22.76 -39.91 25.43
N LYS A 95 22.40 -38.63 25.55
CA LYS A 95 21.41 -37.95 24.71
C LYS A 95 22.10 -37.12 23.65
N ARG A 96 21.43 -36.96 22.51
CA ARG A 96 21.84 -36.01 21.48
C ARG A 96 21.05 -34.73 21.68
N LEU A 97 21.78 -33.61 21.73
CA LEU A 97 21.21 -32.28 21.84
C LEU A 97 20.35 -31.97 20.61
N THR A 98 19.11 -31.55 20.81
CA THR A 98 18.15 -31.24 19.74
C THR A 98 18.01 -29.73 19.55
N LEU A 99 17.18 -29.33 18.58
CA LEU A 99 16.85 -27.93 18.34
C LEU A 99 16.14 -27.30 19.56
N GLU A 100 15.25 -28.06 20.20
CA GLU A 100 14.40 -27.62 21.31
C GLU A 100 15.24 -27.18 22.52
N ASP A 101 16.36 -27.86 22.78
CA ASP A 101 17.27 -27.53 23.90
C ASP A 101 17.96 -26.15 23.74
N LEU A 102 17.94 -25.57 22.53
CA LEU A 102 18.67 -24.37 22.14
C LEU A 102 17.79 -23.25 21.60
N GLU A 103 16.47 -23.40 21.59
CA GLU A 103 15.54 -22.44 20.98
C GLU A 103 15.75 -21.01 21.50
N ASP A 104 15.94 -20.85 22.82
CA ASP A 104 16.19 -19.56 23.49
C ASP A 104 17.47 -18.84 23.01
N THR A 105 18.44 -19.61 22.51
CA THR A 105 19.78 -19.12 22.13
C THR A 105 20.08 -19.28 20.64
N TRP A 106 19.09 -19.69 19.85
CA TRP A 106 19.25 -20.13 18.47
C TRP A 106 19.99 -19.11 17.58
N ASP A 107 19.55 -17.86 17.64
CA ASP A 107 20.10 -16.74 16.85
C ASP A 107 21.15 -15.91 17.61
N ARG A 108 21.75 -16.46 18.67
CA ARG A 108 22.73 -15.76 19.52
C ARG A 108 24.14 -16.32 19.37
N GLY A 109 25.11 -15.52 19.82
CA GLY A 109 26.53 -15.86 19.84
C GLY A 109 27.30 -15.46 18.57
N ILE A 110 28.62 -15.33 18.72
CA ILE A 110 29.58 -15.17 17.64
C ILE A 110 30.63 -16.29 17.80
N PRO A 111 30.69 -17.28 16.89
CA PRO A 111 29.74 -17.54 15.81
C PRO A 111 28.32 -17.85 16.32
N ARG A 112 27.28 -17.71 15.47
CA ARG A 112 25.89 -18.00 15.86
C ARG A 112 25.69 -19.49 16.13
N ILE A 113 24.96 -19.84 17.20
CA ILE A 113 24.72 -21.25 17.58
C ILE A 113 24.06 -22.06 16.48
N ASN A 114 23.08 -21.48 15.78
CA ASN A 114 22.35 -22.16 14.70
C ASN A 114 23.25 -22.71 13.57
N THR A 115 24.45 -22.16 13.38
CA THR A 115 25.42 -22.65 12.37
C THR A 115 25.89 -24.08 12.63
N LEU A 116 25.77 -24.59 13.87
CA LEU A 116 26.08 -25.98 14.22
C LEU A 116 25.16 -26.99 13.53
N PHE A 117 23.97 -26.54 13.13
CA PHE A 117 22.91 -27.32 12.48
C PHE A 117 22.84 -27.08 10.97
N GLU A 118 23.81 -26.38 10.40
CA GLU A 118 23.92 -26.18 8.96
C GLU A 118 24.06 -27.53 8.22
N LYS A 119 23.36 -27.68 7.09
CA LYS A 119 23.35 -28.91 6.30
C LYS A 119 24.76 -29.34 5.85
N ASP A 120 25.58 -28.37 5.46
CA ASP A 120 26.90 -28.62 4.85
C ASP A 120 28.07 -28.45 5.83
N ARG A 121 27.83 -28.50 7.15
CA ARG A 121 28.87 -28.24 8.17
C ARG A 121 30.13 -29.09 8.02
N HIS A 122 29.99 -30.33 7.54
CA HIS A 122 31.10 -31.26 7.34
C HIS A 122 32.03 -30.81 6.21
N VAL A 123 31.49 -30.16 5.17
CA VAL A 123 32.27 -29.59 4.08
C VAL A 123 32.91 -28.28 4.52
N LEU A 124 32.17 -27.44 5.25
CA LEU A 124 32.64 -26.14 5.74
C LEU A 124 33.83 -26.26 6.70
N ALA A 125 34.00 -27.40 7.38
CA ALA A 125 35.17 -27.68 8.20
C ALA A 125 36.49 -27.56 7.43
N TYR A 126 36.51 -27.83 6.11
CA TYR A 126 37.68 -27.73 5.26
C TYR A 126 37.87 -26.36 4.62
N ASP A 127 36.88 -25.48 4.68
CA ASP A 127 36.94 -24.14 4.08
C ASP A 127 37.72 -23.17 4.98
N LYS A 128 39.05 -23.25 4.94
CA LYS A 128 39.95 -22.37 5.70
C LYS A 128 40.35 -21.14 4.89
N GLY A 129 40.69 -20.05 5.60
CA GLY A 129 41.11 -18.79 4.98
C GLY A 129 40.00 -18.07 4.20
N TRP A 130 38.73 -18.38 4.47
CA TRP A 130 37.61 -17.81 3.72
C TRP A 130 37.44 -16.29 3.91
N ARG A 131 37.85 -15.72 5.06
CA ARG A 131 37.79 -14.27 5.32
C ARG A 131 38.67 -13.47 4.36
N VAL A 132 39.97 -13.80 4.30
CA VAL A 132 40.90 -13.15 3.36
C VAL A 132 40.51 -13.43 1.91
N ARG A 133 40.00 -14.63 1.61
CA ARG A 133 39.48 -14.95 0.28
C ARG A 133 38.31 -14.04 -0.10
N THR A 134 37.42 -13.71 0.83
CA THR A 134 36.25 -12.86 0.60
C THR A 134 36.66 -11.40 0.42
N ASP A 135 37.62 -10.92 1.21
CA ASP A 135 38.18 -9.57 1.07
C ASP A 135 38.87 -9.39 -0.30
N PHE A 136 39.65 -10.38 -0.73
CA PHE A 136 40.37 -10.32 -2.01
C PHE A 136 39.46 -10.48 -3.24
N LYS A 137 38.16 -10.81 -3.06
CA LYS A 137 37.21 -10.79 -4.18
C LYS A 137 37.07 -9.41 -4.80
N GLN A 138 37.40 -8.33 -4.10
CA GLN A 138 37.41 -6.98 -4.67
C GLN A 138 38.33 -6.84 -5.89
N TYR A 139 39.40 -7.64 -5.97
CA TYR A 139 40.35 -7.64 -7.09
C TYR A 139 39.95 -8.61 -8.22
N GLN A 140 38.99 -9.50 -7.96
CA GLN A 140 38.54 -10.53 -8.90
C GLN A 140 37.17 -10.23 -9.50
N ILE A 141 36.31 -9.55 -8.75
CA ILE A 141 34.90 -9.32 -9.07
C ILE A 141 34.64 -7.82 -9.03
N LEU A 142 34.11 -7.28 -10.13
CA LEU A 142 33.78 -5.85 -10.25
C LEU A 142 32.67 -5.40 -9.29
N LYS A 143 31.76 -6.30 -8.92
CA LYS A 143 30.67 -6.03 -7.97
C LYS A 143 31.22 -5.91 -6.55
N GLN A 144 31.07 -4.72 -5.95
CA GLN A 144 31.42 -4.48 -4.56
C GLN A 144 30.51 -5.28 -3.60
N ASN A 145 31.13 -5.89 -2.58
CA ASN A 145 30.42 -6.59 -1.52
C ASN A 145 30.45 -5.76 -0.21
N PRO A 146 29.31 -5.25 0.29
CA PRO A 146 29.26 -4.52 1.56
C PRO A 146 29.49 -5.44 2.78
N PHE A 147 29.26 -6.75 2.64
CA PHE A 147 29.45 -7.76 3.69
C PHE A 147 30.73 -8.56 3.48
N TRP A 148 31.83 -7.89 3.13
CA TRP A 148 33.12 -8.53 2.87
C TRP A 148 33.74 -9.20 4.12
N TRP A 149 33.37 -8.73 5.31
CA TRP A 149 33.93 -9.14 6.60
C TRP A 149 33.24 -10.36 7.23
N THR A 150 32.09 -10.79 6.71
CA THR A 150 31.29 -11.89 7.28
C THR A 150 30.79 -12.87 6.21
N HIS A 151 30.44 -14.08 6.64
CA HIS A 151 29.84 -15.09 5.79
C HIS A 151 28.80 -15.90 6.55
N GLN A 152 27.54 -15.91 6.10
CA GLN A 152 26.41 -16.51 6.82
C GLN A 152 26.61 -18.00 7.13
N ARG A 153 27.31 -18.77 6.28
CA ARG A 153 27.57 -20.19 6.55
C ARG A 153 28.57 -20.45 7.69
N HIS A 154 29.42 -19.47 8.00
CA HIS A 154 30.48 -19.61 9.02
C HIS A 154 30.13 -18.82 10.28
N ASP A 155 29.69 -17.58 10.12
CA ASP A 155 29.37 -16.67 11.23
C ASP A 155 27.90 -16.75 11.65
N GLY A 156 27.01 -17.21 10.75
CA GLY A 156 25.56 -17.08 10.89
C GLY A 156 25.04 -15.70 10.47
N LYS A 157 23.74 -15.49 10.60
CA LYS A 157 23.13 -14.19 10.31
C LYS A 157 23.27 -13.27 11.53
N SER A 158 24.05 -12.19 11.39
CA SER A 158 24.37 -11.29 12.52
C SER A 158 23.27 -10.29 12.88
N TRP A 159 22.18 -10.19 12.10
CA TRP A 159 21.08 -9.25 12.36
C TRP A 159 19.73 -9.88 12.05
N ASN A 160 18.72 -9.49 12.83
CA ASN A 160 17.32 -9.85 12.59
C ASN A 160 16.47 -8.58 12.60
N LEU A 161 15.77 -8.31 11.49
CA LEU A 161 14.96 -7.11 11.29
C LEU A 161 13.46 -7.44 11.18
N ASN A 162 13.04 -8.61 11.66
CA ASN A 162 11.63 -9.00 11.65
C ASN A 162 10.79 -8.05 12.50
N ASN A 163 11.30 -7.66 13.68
CA ASN A 163 10.61 -6.71 14.55
C ASN A 163 10.60 -5.29 13.95
N TYR A 164 11.66 -4.89 13.25
CA TYR A 164 11.65 -3.62 12.53
C TYR A 164 10.52 -3.57 11.49
N ARG A 165 10.28 -4.68 10.79
CA ARG A 165 9.18 -4.79 9.81
C ARG A 165 7.81 -4.66 10.50
N THR A 166 7.58 -5.36 11.62
CA THR A 166 6.30 -5.28 12.34
C THR A 166 6.04 -3.90 12.89
N ASP A 167 7.05 -3.29 13.49
CA ASP A 167 6.92 -2.00 14.15
C ASP A 167 6.79 -0.88 13.12
N MET A 168 7.38 -1.05 11.92
CA MET A 168 7.16 -0.16 10.79
C MET A 168 5.71 -0.18 10.32
N ILE A 169 5.08 -1.35 10.24
CA ILE A 169 3.66 -1.45 9.87
C ILE A 169 2.80 -0.70 10.89
N GLN A 170 3.07 -0.89 12.19
CA GLN A 170 2.33 -0.20 13.26
C GLN A 170 2.55 1.32 13.23
N ALA A 171 3.77 1.78 12.96
CA ALA A 171 4.08 3.20 12.84
C ALA A 171 3.45 3.88 11.59
N LEU A 172 2.97 3.08 10.64
CA LEU A 172 2.26 3.52 9.43
C LEU A 172 0.74 3.32 9.56
N ASP A 173 0.21 3.32 10.79
CA ASP A 173 -1.22 3.16 11.10
C ASP A 173 -1.78 1.76 10.78
N GLY A 174 -0.92 0.74 10.83
CA GLY A 174 -1.31 -0.66 10.64
C GLY A 174 -1.51 -1.03 9.17
N VAL A 175 -1.97 -2.25 8.93
CA VAL A 175 -2.16 -2.76 7.56
C VAL A 175 -3.29 -2.02 6.85
N GLU A 176 -4.42 -1.80 7.53
CA GLU A 176 -5.58 -1.12 6.95
C GLU A 176 -5.24 0.33 6.56
N GLY A 177 -4.59 1.09 7.46
CA GLY A 177 -4.16 2.46 7.18
C GLY A 177 -3.22 2.56 5.98
N ILE A 178 -2.28 1.61 5.85
CA ILE A 178 -1.41 1.52 4.66
C ILE A 178 -2.24 1.27 3.40
N LEU A 179 -3.21 0.36 3.45
CA LEU A 179 -3.97 -0.05 2.27
C LEU A 179 -4.93 1.05 1.77
N GLU A 180 -5.39 1.96 2.64
CA GLU A 180 -6.16 3.15 2.22
C GLU A 180 -5.39 4.03 1.22
N HIS A 181 -4.06 4.03 1.27
CA HIS A 181 -3.23 4.78 0.33
C HIS A 181 -3.10 4.12 -1.06
N THR A 182 -3.66 2.94 -1.25
CA THR A 182 -3.45 2.06 -2.40
C THR A 182 -4.75 1.74 -3.13
N LEU A 183 -4.66 1.16 -4.34
CA LEU A 183 -5.84 0.65 -5.07
C LEU A 183 -6.40 -0.66 -4.50
N PHE A 184 -6.05 -1.05 -3.27
CA PHE A 184 -6.47 -2.33 -2.68
C PHE A 184 -7.99 -2.53 -2.74
N LYS A 185 -8.79 -1.54 -2.32
CA LYS A 185 -10.26 -1.60 -2.36
C LYS A 185 -10.83 -1.77 -3.76
N GLY A 186 -10.12 -1.29 -4.78
CA GLY A 186 -10.48 -1.47 -6.20
C GLY A 186 -10.31 -2.92 -6.69
N PHE A 187 -9.43 -3.70 -6.06
CA PHE A 187 -9.32 -5.13 -6.32
C PHE A 187 -10.33 -5.89 -5.46
N VAL A 188 -11.36 -6.46 -6.09
CA VAL A 188 -12.48 -7.16 -5.43
C VAL A 188 -12.04 -8.43 -4.65
N ILE A 189 -10.77 -8.84 -4.70
CA ILE A 189 -10.32 -10.14 -4.19
C ILE A 189 -8.95 -10.05 -3.47
N GLU A 190 -8.88 -10.56 -2.23
CA GLU A 190 -7.64 -10.71 -1.42
C GLU A 190 -6.52 -11.53 -2.12
N ILE A 191 -6.90 -12.47 -3.00
CA ILE A 191 -6.02 -13.41 -3.71
C ILE A 191 -5.10 -12.71 -4.74
N VAL A 192 -5.48 -11.53 -5.24
CA VAL A 192 -4.74 -10.84 -6.32
C VAL A 192 -3.49 -10.11 -5.81
N PHE A 193 -3.36 -9.98 -4.49
CA PHE A 193 -2.34 -9.18 -3.85
C PHE A 193 -0.90 -9.69 -4.10
N SER A 194 -0.68 -11.00 -4.00
CA SER A 194 0.63 -11.60 -4.27
C SER A 194 0.98 -11.55 -5.76
N ASP A 195 0.06 -11.85 -6.66
CA ASP A 195 0.35 -11.94 -8.09
C ASP A 195 0.61 -10.56 -8.76
N VAL A 196 -0.04 -9.49 -8.28
CA VAL A 196 0.20 -8.12 -8.77
C VAL A 196 1.60 -7.62 -8.41
N LEU A 197 2.08 -7.97 -7.21
CA LEU A 197 3.38 -7.53 -6.69
C LEU A 197 4.54 -8.45 -7.07
N THR A 198 4.27 -9.69 -7.47
CA THR A 198 5.31 -10.65 -7.87
C THR A 198 5.75 -10.45 -9.32
N PHE A 199 7.02 -10.74 -9.63
CA PHE A 199 7.53 -10.70 -11.01
C PHE A 199 6.59 -11.45 -11.95
N SER A 200 6.19 -10.80 -13.04
CA SER A 200 5.29 -11.43 -13.99
C SER A 200 6.01 -12.61 -14.66
N SER A 201 5.26 -13.67 -14.96
CA SER A 201 5.73 -14.78 -15.80
C SER A 201 6.40 -14.28 -17.09
N LEU A 202 5.90 -13.15 -17.64
CA LEU A 202 6.48 -12.45 -18.77
C LEU A 202 7.92 -11.98 -18.52
N GLU A 203 8.20 -11.30 -17.40
CA GLU A 203 9.56 -10.82 -17.07
C GLU A 203 10.55 -11.97 -16.93
N GLN A 204 10.13 -13.09 -16.32
CA GLN A 204 10.98 -14.27 -16.21
C GLN A 204 11.26 -14.90 -17.58
N SER A 205 10.25 -15.02 -18.44
CA SER A 205 10.40 -15.58 -19.79
C SER A 205 11.27 -14.72 -20.72
N MET A 206 11.28 -13.40 -20.51
CA MET A 206 12.04 -12.44 -21.33
C MET A 206 13.45 -12.19 -20.80
N ARG A 207 13.74 -12.51 -19.53
CA ARG A 207 15.02 -12.24 -18.87
C ARG A 207 16.23 -12.84 -19.58
N TRP A 208 16.08 -14.06 -20.11
CA TRP A 208 17.15 -14.80 -20.77
C TRP A 208 17.09 -14.70 -22.30
N LYS A 209 16.12 -13.98 -22.86
CA LYS A 209 16.03 -13.75 -24.29
C LYS A 209 16.99 -12.64 -24.72
N LYS A 210 17.50 -12.75 -25.95
CA LYS A 210 18.31 -11.70 -26.56
C LYS A 210 17.40 -10.53 -26.93
N LEU A 211 17.60 -9.41 -26.26
CA LEU A 211 16.79 -8.19 -26.40
C LEU A 211 17.69 -7.01 -26.77
N THR A 212 17.13 -6.05 -27.48
CA THR A 212 17.79 -4.75 -27.70
C THR A 212 17.82 -3.93 -26.40
N ASN A 213 18.72 -2.95 -26.32
CA ASN A 213 18.78 -2.06 -25.15
C ASN A 213 17.48 -1.26 -24.97
N ALA A 214 16.81 -0.89 -26.07
CA ALA A 214 15.50 -0.24 -26.03
C ALA A 214 14.42 -1.16 -25.42
N GLN A 215 14.38 -2.44 -25.82
CA GLN A 215 13.46 -3.42 -25.24
C GLN A 215 13.72 -3.66 -23.75
N ARG A 216 15.00 -3.75 -23.35
CA ARG A 216 15.38 -3.86 -21.92
C ARG A 216 14.95 -2.64 -21.12
N SER A 217 15.12 -1.43 -21.67
CA SER A 217 14.65 -0.19 -21.05
C SER A 217 13.14 -0.22 -20.84
N GLY A 218 12.37 -0.65 -21.85
CA GLY A 218 10.93 -0.82 -21.73
C GLY A 218 10.52 -1.84 -20.67
N LEU A 219 11.16 -3.01 -20.61
CA LEU A 219 10.89 -4.03 -19.59
C LEU A 219 11.22 -3.53 -18.17
N ASN A 220 12.28 -2.75 -18.01
CA ASN A 220 12.65 -2.17 -16.72
C ASN A 220 11.64 -1.13 -16.20
N GLN A 221 10.77 -0.60 -17.06
CA GLN A 221 9.69 0.29 -16.63
C GLN A 221 8.48 -0.45 -16.06
N ILE A 222 8.30 -1.74 -16.34
CA ILE A 222 7.10 -2.49 -15.95
C ILE A 222 6.94 -2.53 -14.42
N PRO A 223 7.96 -2.87 -13.61
CA PRO A 223 7.84 -2.83 -12.15
C PRO A 223 7.48 -1.44 -11.63
N ASN A 224 8.05 -0.38 -12.22
CA ASN A 224 7.74 1.00 -11.84
C ASN A 224 6.29 1.35 -12.17
N ARG A 225 5.75 0.90 -13.32
CA ARG A 225 4.35 1.12 -13.67
C ARG A 225 3.39 0.42 -12.70
N ARG A 226 3.73 -0.80 -12.25
CA ARG A 226 2.95 -1.51 -11.21
C ARG A 226 2.99 -0.78 -9.88
N PHE A 227 4.17 -0.34 -9.46
CA PHE A 227 4.32 0.47 -8.25
C PHE A 227 3.49 1.75 -8.32
N THR A 228 3.56 2.50 -9.43
CA THR A 228 2.78 3.72 -9.62
C THR A 228 1.28 3.45 -9.68
N LEU A 229 0.83 2.34 -10.27
CA LEU A 229 -0.58 1.96 -10.30
C LEU A 229 -1.08 1.64 -8.89
N TRP A 230 -0.34 0.82 -8.15
CA TRP A 230 -0.67 0.40 -6.78
C TRP A 230 -0.86 1.60 -5.85
N TRP A 231 0.08 2.57 -5.90
CA TRP A 231 0.04 3.79 -5.09
C TRP A 231 -0.69 4.96 -5.77
N SER A 232 -1.44 4.71 -6.85
CA SER A 232 -2.04 5.78 -7.65
C SER A 232 -3.00 6.71 -6.89
N PRO A 233 -3.82 6.27 -5.91
CA PRO A 233 -4.71 7.17 -5.17
C PRO A 233 -3.94 8.22 -4.36
N THR A 234 -2.75 7.88 -3.87
CA THR A 234 -1.88 8.79 -3.12
C THR A 234 -0.99 9.64 -4.03
N ILE A 235 -0.41 9.05 -5.08
CA ILE A 235 0.45 9.76 -6.04
C ILE A 235 -0.36 10.78 -6.85
N ASN A 236 -1.59 10.43 -7.22
CA ASN A 236 -2.50 11.24 -8.05
C ASN A 236 -3.59 11.94 -7.24
N ARG A 237 -3.27 12.38 -6.03
CA ARG A 237 -4.17 13.14 -5.16
C ARG A 237 -4.54 14.51 -5.74
N ALA A 238 -5.73 15.00 -5.42
CA ALA A 238 -6.29 16.29 -5.82
C ALA A 238 -5.67 17.45 -5.02
N ASN A 239 -5.31 17.22 -3.75
CA ASN A 239 -4.68 18.24 -2.92
C ASN A 239 -3.18 18.39 -3.26
N ILE A 240 -2.90 19.23 -4.26
CA ILE A 240 -1.54 19.46 -4.78
C ILE A 240 -1.17 20.93 -4.59
N TYR A 241 0.07 21.16 -4.15
CA TYR A 241 0.63 22.49 -3.94
C TYR A 241 0.52 23.43 -5.18
N VAL A 242 0.76 22.90 -6.39
CA VAL A 242 0.53 23.56 -7.69
C VAL A 242 0.31 22.47 -8.75
N GLY A 243 -0.73 22.56 -9.56
CA GLY A 243 -0.96 21.66 -10.70
C GLY A 243 -2.22 22.04 -11.49
N PHE A 244 -2.16 21.91 -12.82
CA PHE A 244 -3.34 21.97 -13.68
C PHE A 244 -3.93 20.56 -13.84
N GLN A 245 -5.24 20.46 -13.70
CA GLN A 245 -5.97 19.21 -13.91
C GLN A 245 -6.07 18.93 -15.42
N VAL A 246 -5.59 17.76 -15.87
CA VAL A 246 -5.59 17.37 -17.29
C VAL A 246 -6.18 15.96 -17.41
N GLN A 247 -7.09 15.78 -18.36
CA GLN A 247 -7.69 14.50 -18.70
C GLN A 247 -6.80 13.59 -19.51
N LEU A 248 -6.83 12.31 -19.12
CA LEU A 248 -6.44 11.19 -19.96
C LEU A 248 -7.66 10.73 -20.78
N HIS A 249 -7.50 10.57 -22.10
CA HIS A 249 -8.60 10.19 -22.98
C HIS A 249 -9.32 8.89 -22.54
N LEU A 250 -10.66 8.91 -22.59
CA LEU A 250 -11.61 7.78 -22.51
C LEU A 250 -11.68 6.95 -21.20
N THR A 251 -11.23 7.44 -20.04
CA THR A 251 -11.14 6.61 -18.81
C THR A 251 -11.78 7.17 -17.53
N GLY A 252 -12.49 8.31 -17.57
CA GLY A 252 -13.12 8.87 -16.36
C GLY A 252 -12.11 9.30 -15.26
N ILE A 253 -10.82 9.31 -15.56
CA ILE A 253 -9.78 9.95 -14.75
C ILE A 253 -9.80 11.42 -15.16
N PHE A 254 -10.40 12.27 -14.32
CA PHE A 254 -10.73 13.67 -14.59
C PHE A 254 -10.52 14.22 -16.00
N MET A 255 -11.68 14.35 -16.62
CA MET A 255 -12.22 14.77 -17.91
C MET A 255 -12.83 13.64 -18.78
N HIS A 256 -13.80 14.02 -19.62
CA HIS A 256 -14.98 13.26 -20.04
C HIS A 256 -14.79 12.28 -21.21
N GLY A 257 -15.38 11.08 -21.09
CA GLY A 257 -15.50 10.09 -22.16
C GLY A 257 -15.93 8.73 -21.61
N LYS A 258 -17.10 8.26 -22.07
CA LYS A 258 -17.85 7.10 -21.58
C LYS A 258 -17.07 5.79 -21.72
N ILE A 259 -16.91 5.07 -20.62
CA ILE A 259 -16.32 3.73 -20.53
C ILE A 259 -17.45 2.71 -20.80
N PRO A 260 -17.20 1.54 -21.43
CA PRO A 260 -18.22 0.48 -21.59
C PRO A 260 -18.90 0.03 -20.28
N ILE A 261 -18.28 0.30 -19.13
CA ILE A 261 -18.84 0.03 -17.80
C ILE A 261 -20.10 0.87 -17.54
N HIS A 262 -20.12 2.13 -18.00
CA HIS A 262 -21.27 3.02 -17.80
C HIS A 262 -22.50 2.49 -18.53
N GLU A 263 -22.33 2.13 -19.79
CA GLU A 263 -23.39 1.55 -20.61
C GLU A 263 -23.91 0.23 -20.03
N SER A 264 -23.02 -0.63 -19.51
CA SER A 264 -23.40 -1.87 -18.84
C SER A 264 -24.27 -1.60 -17.61
N VAL A 265 -23.83 -0.72 -16.71
CA VAL A 265 -24.58 -0.41 -15.47
C VAL A 265 -25.96 0.14 -15.80
N VAL A 266 -26.05 1.03 -16.78
CA VAL A 266 -27.32 1.62 -17.21
C VAL A 266 -28.23 0.58 -17.85
N THR A 267 -27.68 -0.34 -18.64
CA THR A 267 -28.43 -1.45 -19.23
C THR A 267 -28.98 -2.39 -18.16
N ASP A 268 -28.16 -2.73 -17.16
CA ASP A 268 -28.56 -3.60 -16.05
C ASP A 268 -29.65 -2.95 -15.19
N LEU A 269 -29.53 -1.66 -14.90
CA LEU A 269 -30.57 -0.90 -14.19
C LEU A 269 -31.88 -0.86 -14.98
N CYS A 270 -31.84 -0.62 -16.30
CA CYS A 270 -33.03 -0.68 -17.14
C CYS A 270 -33.70 -2.05 -17.08
N GLN A 271 -32.93 -3.14 -17.17
CA GLN A 271 -33.48 -4.50 -17.08
C GLN A 271 -34.14 -4.78 -15.73
N ILE A 272 -33.61 -4.23 -14.63
CA ILE A 272 -34.22 -4.35 -13.30
C ILE A 272 -35.55 -3.58 -13.25
N PHE A 273 -35.60 -2.34 -13.73
CA PHE A 273 -36.84 -1.56 -13.76
C PHE A 273 -37.89 -2.15 -14.70
N ASP A 274 -37.48 -2.75 -15.82
CA ASP A 274 -38.39 -3.47 -16.74
C ASP A 274 -39.03 -4.70 -16.10
N GLN A 275 -38.38 -5.33 -15.10
CA GLN A 275 -38.94 -6.47 -14.37
C GLN A 275 -39.95 -6.03 -13.28
N GLU A 276 -39.84 -4.80 -12.78
CA GLU A 276 -40.61 -4.28 -11.65
C GLU A 276 -41.65 -3.21 -12.05
N LEU A 277 -42.07 -3.19 -13.32
CA LEU A 277 -43.02 -2.20 -13.86
C LEU A 277 -44.35 -2.16 -13.09
N ASP A 278 -44.95 -3.33 -12.86
CA ASP A 278 -46.26 -3.44 -12.21
C ASP A 278 -46.19 -3.05 -10.73
N ALA A 279 -45.10 -3.41 -10.04
CA ALA A 279 -44.92 -3.15 -8.61
C ALA A 279 -44.68 -1.65 -8.32
N LEU A 280 -44.00 -0.96 -9.23
CA LEU A 280 -43.65 0.46 -9.11
C LEU A 280 -44.65 1.39 -9.82
N GLU A 281 -45.69 0.88 -10.48
CA GLU A 281 -46.64 1.66 -11.27
C GLU A 281 -45.98 2.47 -12.41
N VAL A 282 -44.98 1.89 -13.07
CA VAL A 282 -44.27 2.48 -14.20
C VAL A 282 -44.90 2.02 -15.51
N GLU A 283 -45.24 2.96 -16.39
CA GLU A 283 -45.79 2.68 -17.72
C GLU A 283 -44.70 2.22 -18.69
N THR A 284 -43.59 2.96 -18.77
CA THR A 284 -42.44 2.62 -19.62
C THR A 284 -41.13 3.12 -19.03
N VAL A 285 -40.06 2.35 -19.27
CA VAL A 285 -38.67 2.73 -19.01
C VAL A 285 -38.03 3.07 -20.34
N SER A 286 -37.46 4.27 -20.45
CA SER A 286 -36.69 4.66 -21.64
C SER A 286 -35.26 5.00 -21.27
N ALA A 287 -34.29 4.28 -21.82
CA ALA A 287 -32.89 4.66 -21.79
C ALA A 287 -32.62 5.66 -22.90
N PHE A 288 -32.15 6.86 -22.57
CA PHE A 288 -31.70 7.80 -23.59
C PHE A 288 -30.35 7.36 -24.18
N THR A 289 -30.08 7.78 -25.41
CA THR A 289 -28.78 7.58 -26.09
C THR A 289 -27.59 8.16 -25.33
N ASN A 290 -27.86 8.98 -24.30
CA ASN A 290 -26.86 9.55 -23.41
C ASN A 290 -26.58 8.75 -22.14
N HIS A 291 -27.21 7.58 -21.95
CA HIS A 291 -27.08 6.69 -20.79
C HIS A 291 -27.70 7.24 -19.49
N ASP A 292 -28.75 8.05 -19.62
CA ASP A 292 -29.64 8.44 -18.53
C ASP A 292 -30.93 7.64 -18.67
N ILE A 293 -31.52 7.22 -17.55
CA ILE A 293 -32.77 6.44 -17.53
C ILE A 293 -33.92 7.40 -17.21
N LEU A 294 -35.03 7.27 -17.92
CA LEU A 294 -36.25 8.00 -17.62
C LEU A 294 -37.41 7.03 -17.44
N LEU A 295 -38.09 7.16 -16.31
CA LEU A 295 -39.28 6.42 -15.95
C LEU A 295 -40.51 7.28 -16.21
N PHE A 296 -41.50 6.73 -16.91
CA PHE A 296 -42.82 7.31 -17.07
C PHE A 296 -43.79 6.61 -16.13
N VAL A 297 -44.37 7.36 -15.20
CA VAL A 297 -45.29 6.84 -14.18
C VAL A 297 -46.70 6.76 -14.75
N ALA A 298 -47.42 5.66 -14.50
CA ALA A 298 -48.75 5.42 -15.05
C ALA A 298 -49.82 6.43 -14.59
N TYR A 299 -49.69 6.94 -13.35
CA TYR A 299 -50.59 7.98 -12.81
C TYR A 299 -49.83 9.16 -12.24
N LYS A 300 -49.35 9.04 -11.00
CA LYS A 300 -48.54 10.02 -10.26
C LYS A 300 -47.81 9.32 -9.13
N TRP A 301 -46.54 9.65 -8.93
CA TRP A 301 -45.82 9.30 -7.70
C TRP A 301 -45.84 10.46 -6.72
N ASP A 302 -46.07 10.15 -5.45
CA ASP A 302 -45.80 11.05 -4.34
C ASP A 302 -44.32 10.96 -4.00
N ILE A 303 -43.61 12.08 -4.11
CA ILE A 303 -42.14 12.11 -4.11
C ILE A 303 -41.62 12.74 -2.83
N SER A 304 -40.51 12.20 -2.32
CA SER A 304 -39.89 12.67 -1.10
C SER A 304 -38.97 13.87 -1.36
N LYS A 305 -38.50 14.50 -0.28
CA LYS A 305 -37.40 15.48 -0.39
C LYS A 305 -36.10 14.76 -0.71
N PRO A 306 -35.16 15.38 -1.46
CA PRO A 306 -33.87 14.78 -1.74
C PRO A 306 -33.15 14.27 -0.47
N SER A 307 -32.90 12.98 -0.40
CA SER A 307 -32.22 12.29 0.72
C SER A 307 -31.10 11.38 0.20
N LEU A 308 -30.27 10.85 1.11
CA LEU A 308 -29.24 9.88 0.77
C LEU A 308 -29.84 8.47 0.67
N LEU A 309 -29.23 7.62 -0.16
CA LEU A 309 -29.63 6.22 -0.33
C LEU A 309 -29.73 5.42 0.98
N ALA A 310 -28.88 5.74 1.97
CA ALA A 310 -28.84 5.06 3.26
C ALA A 310 -29.79 5.67 4.31
N ASP A 311 -30.44 6.80 4.01
CA ASP A 311 -31.44 7.38 4.90
C ASP A 311 -32.70 6.50 4.91
N SER A 312 -33.33 6.37 6.06
CA SER A 312 -34.48 5.47 6.28
C SER A 312 -35.79 6.19 6.62
N LYS A 313 -35.74 7.51 6.72
CA LYS A 313 -36.86 8.35 7.17
C LYS A 313 -37.20 9.39 6.12
N ASP A 314 -37.73 8.92 5.02
CA ASP A 314 -38.22 9.80 3.97
C ASP A 314 -39.57 10.39 4.35
N VAL A 315 -39.67 11.70 4.19
CA VAL A 315 -40.92 12.43 4.33
C VAL A 315 -41.40 12.74 2.93
N ILE A 316 -42.48 12.08 2.55
CA ILE A 316 -43.17 12.32 1.28
C ILE A 316 -43.81 13.72 1.37
N ASP A 317 -43.38 14.62 0.49
CA ASP A 317 -43.97 15.96 0.36
C ASP A 317 -45.19 15.89 -0.56
N ASN A 318 -46.01 16.95 -0.59
CA ASN A 318 -47.15 17.07 -1.52
C ASN A 318 -46.72 17.28 -3.00
N THR A 319 -45.47 16.97 -3.34
CA THR A 319 -44.93 17.07 -4.70
C THR A 319 -45.18 15.78 -5.46
N THR A 320 -46.01 15.87 -6.51
CA THR A 320 -46.29 14.74 -7.40
C THR A 320 -45.57 14.90 -8.74
N SER A 321 -44.98 13.83 -9.28
CA SER A 321 -44.43 13.82 -10.64
C SER A 321 -44.92 12.63 -11.46
N GLN A 322 -44.87 12.79 -12.78
CA GLN A 322 -45.16 11.75 -13.77
C GLN A 322 -43.89 11.27 -14.49
N LYS A 323 -42.76 11.94 -14.27
CA LYS A 323 -41.47 11.65 -14.90
C LYS A 323 -40.38 11.62 -13.85
N TYR A 324 -39.57 10.58 -13.86
CA TYR A 324 -38.47 10.42 -12.91
C TYR A 324 -37.20 10.01 -13.64
N TRP A 325 -36.13 10.80 -13.50
CA TRP A 325 -34.85 10.53 -14.17
C TRP A 325 -33.84 9.89 -13.22
N LEU A 326 -32.97 9.06 -13.77
CA LEU A 326 -31.80 8.52 -13.08
C LEU A 326 -30.55 8.86 -13.89
N ASP A 327 -29.58 9.45 -13.22
CA ASP A 327 -28.28 9.80 -13.77
C ASP A 327 -27.18 8.98 -13.06
N VAL A 328 -26.40 8.22 -13.82
CA VAL A 328 -25.31 7.38 -13.30
C VAL A 328 -23.98 8.10 -13.51
N GLN A 329 -23.33 8.48 -12.42
CA GLN A 329 -22.05 9.18 -12.42
C GLN A 329 -20.93 8.23 -11.98
N LEU A 330 -20.03 7.93 -12.92
CA LEU A 330 -18.79 7.22 -12.60
C LEU A 330 -17.73 8.21 -12.12
N HIS A 331 -17.17 7.93 -10.95
CA HIS A 331 -16.08 8.66 -10.32
C HIS A 331 -14.88 7.74 -10.14
N ARG A 332 -13.69 8.33 -10.07
CA ARG A 332 -12.49 7.63 -9.63
C ARG A 332 -11.87 8.46 -8.53
N GLY A 333 -12.10 8.04 -7.29
CA GLY A 333 -11.56 8.69 -6.12
C GLY A 333 -10.05 8.63 -6.04
N ASP A 334 -9.51 9.55 -5.25
CA ASP A 334 -8.13 9.53 -4.80
C ASP A 334 -8.10 9.42 -3.27
N TYR A 335 -6.92 9.54 -2.66
CA TYR A 335 -6.80 9.43 -1.20
C TYR A 335 -7.59 10.53 -0.46
N ASP A 336 -7.69 11.72 -1.03
CA ASP A 336 -8.32 12.89 -0.38
C ASP A 336 -9.85 12.97 -0.63
N SER A 337 -10.36 12.35 -1.71
CA SER A 337 -11.72 12.53 -2.22
C SER A 337 -12.32 11.22 -2.74
N HIS A 338 -12.69 10.34 -1.81
CA HIS A 338 -13.33 9.05 -2.07
C HIS A 338 -14.66 8.87 -1.33
N ASP A 339 -15.19 9.94 -0.72
CA ASP A 339 -16.53 9.96 -0.12
C ASP A 339 -17.59 10.13 -1.22
N VAL A 340 -18.25 9.02 -1.56
CA VAL A 340 -19.22 8.94 -2.66
C VAL A 340 -20.56 9.59 -2.32
N GLU A 341 -20.97 9.59 -1.05
CA GLU A 341 -22.20 10.25 -0.60
C GLU A 341 -22.10 11.76 -0.81
N ARG A 342 -21.00 12.34 -0.35
CA ARG A 342 -20.72 13.76 -0.55
C ARG A 342 -20.60 14.11 -2.02
N TYR A 343 -19.99 13.24 -2.81
CA TYR A 343 -19.86 13.42 -4.27
C TYR A 343 -21.23 13.42 -4.96
N ALA A 344 -22.08 12.41 -4.71
CA ALA A 344 -23.40 12.29 -5.32
C ALA A 344 -24.30 13.49 -4.97
N ARG A 345 -24.30 13.91 -3.70
CA ARG A 345 -25.06 15.09 -3.26
C ARG A 345 -24.57 16.38 -3.92
N ALA A 346 -23.24 16.59 -3.95
CA ALA A 346 -22.68 17.80 -4.56
C ALA A 346 -23.04 17.87 -6.05
N LYS A 347 -22.88 16.77 -6.79
CA LYS A 347 -23.21 16.70 -8.22
C LYS A 347 -24.70 16.86 -8.51
N PHE A 348 -25.56 16.27 -7.69
CA PHE A 348 -27.00 16.46 -7.81
C PHE A 348 -27.37 17.95 -7.65
N LEU A 349 -26.86 18.62 -6.61
CA LEU A 349 -27.14 20.03 -6.37
C LEU A 349 -26.53 20.92 -7.48
N ASP A 350 -25.31 20.65 -7.91
CA ASP A 350 -24.66 21.40 -9.00
C ASP A 350 -25.48 21.28 -10.29
N TYR A 351 -25.84 20.07 -10.72
CA TYR A 351 -26.51 19.86 -12.01
C TYR A 351 -28.00 20.22 -12.00
N THR A 352 -28.67 20.21 -10.85
CA THR A 352 -30.08 20.64 -10.76
C THR A 352 -30.24 22.15 -10.57
N THR A 353 -29.20 22.85 -10.11
CA THR A 353 -29.22 24.32 -9.94
C THR A 353 -28.58 25.07 -11.11
N ASP A 354 -27.64 24.45 -11.82
CA ASP A 354 -27.00 25.06 -13.00
C ASP A 354 -27.92 25.03 -14.23
N ASN A 355 -27.96 26.15 -14.96
CA ASN A 355 -28.73 26.28 -16.21
C ASN A 355 -28.10 25.55 -17.42
N ILE A 356 -26.98 24.84 -17.23
CA ILE A 356 -26.25 24.15 -18.29
C ILE A 356 -26.79 22.73 -18.47
N SER A 357 -27.08 22.05 -17.36
CA SER A 357 -27.62 20.69 -17.34
C SER A 357 -29.14 20.76 -17.44
N ILE A 358 -29.74 19.98 -18.34
CA ILE A 358 -31.19 20.00 -18.56
C ILE A 358 -31.73 18.61 -18.28
N TYR A 359 -32.50 18.48 -17.19
CA TYR A 359 -33.20 17.25 -16.86
C TYR A 359 -34.67 17.30 -17.30
N PRO A 360 -35.29 16.16 -17.66
CA PRO A 360 -36.68 16.11 -18.13
C PRO A 360 -37.74 16.48 -17.08
N SER A 361 -37.40 16.43 -15.80
CA SER A 361 -38.24 16.80 -14.66
C SER A 361 -37.38 17.28 -13.49
N VAL A 362 -38.00 17.93 -12.50
CA VAL A 362 -37.33 18.38 -11.26
C VAL A 362 -37.03 17.22 -10.32
N THR A 363 -37.67 16.07 -10.55
CA THR A 363 -37.61 14.88 -9.70
C THR A 363 -36.79 13.79 -10.34
N GLY A 364 -35.76 13.34 -9.63
CA GLY A 364 -34.91 12.24 -10.03
C GLY A 364 -33.83 11.95 -9.00
N VAL A 365 -32.93 11.05 -9.35
CA VAL A 365 -31.83 10.59 -8.50
C VAL A 365 -30.52 10.52 -9.27
N MET A 366 -29.45 10.85 -8.56
CA MET A 366 -28.09 10.69 -9.04
C MET A 366 -27.39 9.57 -8.30
N ILE A 367 -26.87 8.60 -9.06
CA ILE A 367 -26.14 7.44 -8.55
C ILE A 367 -24.65 7.67 -8.79
N GLY A 368 -23.88 7.84 -7.72
CA GLY A 368 -22.42 7.93 -7.77
C GLY A 368 -21.77 6.57 -7.58
N ILE A 369 -20.83 6.20 -8.44
CA ILE A 369 -20.04 4.96 -8.33
C ILE A 369 -18.56 5.30 -8.40
N ASP A 370 -17.80 5.01 -7.33
CA ASP A 370 -16.35 5.15 -7.30
C ASP A 370 -15.67 3.84 -7.72
N LEU A 371 -15.03 3.88 -8.89
CA LEU A 371 -14.34 2.75 -9.48
C LEU A 371 -12.99 2.42 -8.80
N ALA A 372 -12.37 3.38 -8.11
CA ALA A 372 -11.10 3.14 -7.42
C ALA A 372 -11.29 2.41 -6.09
N TYR A 373 -12.43 2.65 -5.43
CA TYR A 373 -12.72 2.15 -4.10
C TYR A 373 -13.91 1.18 -4.05
N ASN A 374 -14.56 0.90 -5.19
CA ASN A 374 -15.77 0.07 -5.29
C ASN A 374 -16.89 0.52 -4.34
N LEU A 375 -17.03 1.84 -4.17
CA LEU A 375 -18.06 2.46 -3.35
C LEU A 375 -19.19 2.97 -4.25
N HIS A 376 -20.42 2.93 -3.77
CA HIS A 376 -21.56 3.51 -4.47
C HIS A 376 -22.48 4.19 -3.47
N SER A 377 -23.15 5.25 -3.92
CA SER A 377 -24.19 5.93 -3.17
C SER A 377 -25.14 6.61 -4.15
N ALA A 378 -26.30 7.04 -3.67
CA ALA A 378 -27.22 7.85 -4.44
C ALA A 378 -27.74 9.02 -3.60
N PHE A 379 -28.06 10.11 -4.29
CA PHE A 379 -28.73 11.27 -3.70
C PHE A 379 -29.79 11.77 -4.68
N GLY A 380 -31.01 11.91 -4.20
CA GLY A 380 -32.16 12.16 -5.06
C GLY A 380 -33.47 12.13 -4.30
N ASN A 381 -34.55 12.38 -5.03
CA ASN A 381 -35.91 12.47 -4.49
C ASN A 381 -36.59 11.12 -4.29
#